data_AF-A0A8I1GHY6-F1
#
_entry.id   AF-A0A8I1GHY6-F1
#
_cell.length_a   1.000
_cell.length_b   1.000
_cell.length_c   1.000
_cell.angle_alpha   90.00
_cell.angle_beta   90.00
_cell.angle_gamma   90.00
#
_symmetry.space_group_name_H-M   'P 1'
#
loop_
_entity.id
_entity.type
_entity.pdbx_description
1 polymer ?
#
loop_
_entity_poly.entity_id
_entity_poly.type
_entity_poly.pdbx_seq_one_letter_code
_entity_poly.pdbx_strand_id
1 'polypeptide(L)'
;MLPSAKANDAACEVGTPVRGRFFIEHRETPFYLSPDKNKGKVINATASRVLRATHYRELWPAMVLSGLCETPDWLQAKIIEADGSPVDWEIGWVEKHELRTNASSEYKAGLLWDIDGEDDFTTQEKAFLKEAALMVLKQYPNCMRITSGYRSGHKLGHYYVTCTAKNGLLPFFNIWFSEDDIKSGKGFSASYPSK
;
A
#
# COMPACT_ATOMS: atom_id res chain seq x y z
N MET A 1 -26.06 29.37 -27.15
CA MET A 1 -25.67 28.02 -26.69
C MET A 1 -24.21 27.83 -27.06
N LEU A 2 -23.32 27.89 -26.08
CA LEU A 2 -21.90 27.59 -26.27
C LEU A 2 -21.73 26.08 -26.38
N PRO A 3 -20.91 25.56 -27.30
CA PRO A 3 -20.64 24.13 -27.36
C PRO A 3 -19.87 23.73 -26.10
N SER A 4 -20.46 22.78 -25.37
CA SER A 4 -19.81 22.10 -24.25
C SER A 4 -18.53 21.45 -24.76
N ALA A 5 -17.38 21.91 -24.27
CA ALA A 5 -16.10 21.29 -24.55
C ALA A 5 -16.16 19.84 -24.06
N LYS A 6 -16.16 18.88 -24.99
CA LYS A 6 -15.88 17.48 -24.67
C LYS A 6 -14.54 17.45 -23.97
N ALA A 7 -14.51 16.96 -22.73
CA ALA A 7 -13.27 16.61 -22.06
C ALA A 7 -12.46 15.75 -23.04
N ASN A 8 -11.22 16.14 -23.31
CA ASN A 8 -10.28 15.34 -24.10
C ASN A 8 -10.20 13.95 -23.49
N ASP A 9 -10.90 12.97 -24.07
CA ASP A 9 -10.55 11.57 -23.89
C ASP A 9 -9.14 11.43 -24.44
N ALA A 10 -8.14 11.33 -23.56
CA ALA A 10 -6.79 11.05 -23.97
C ALA A 10 -6.83 9.74 -24.77
N ALA A 11 -6.56 9.83 -26.08
CA ALA A 11 -6.53 8.67 -26.94
C ALA A 11 -5.42 7.73 -26.43
N CYS A 12 -5.78 6.51 -26.09
CA CYS A 12 -4.82 5.50 -25.67
C CYS A 12 -3.87 5.17 -26.82
N GLU A 13 -2.56 5.29 -26.60
CA GLU A 13 -1.57 4.81 -27.58
C GLU A 13 -1.70 3.29 -27.78
N VAL A 14 -2.05 2.57 -26.70
CA VAL A 14 -2.30 1.13 -26.70
C VAL A 14 -3.56 0.84 -25.89
N GLY A 15 -4.48 0.05 -26.45
CA GLY A 15 -5.69 -0.39 -25.76
C GLY A 15 -6.84 0.62 -25.80
N THR A 16 -7.75 0.52 -24.83
CA THR A 16 -8.95 1.36 -24.73
C THR A 16 -8.95 2.21 -23.46
N PRO A 17 -9.53 3.43 -23.48
CA PRO A 17 -9.61 4.26 -22.27
C PRO A 17 -10.39 3.57 -21.16
N VAL A 18 -9.89 3.69 -19.94
CA VAL A 18 -10.56 3.20 -18.74
C VAL A 18 -10.43 4.25 -17.64
N ARG A 19 -11.46 4.33 -16.78
CA ARG A 19 -11.47 5.24 -15.63
C ARG A 19 -11.81 4.44 -14.38
N GLY A 20 -11.24 4.85 -13.25
CA GLY A 20 -11.51 4.23 -11.97
C GLY A 20 -10.28 4.17 -11.09
N ARG A 21 -10.52 3.85 -9.82
CA ARG A 21 -9.46 3.58 -8.84
C ARG A 21 -9.20 2.08 -8.81
N PHE A 22 -7.93 1.71 -8.79
CA PHE A 22 -7.48 0.33 -8.72
C PHE A 22 -6.57 0.16 -7.51
N PHE A 23 -6.75 -0.94 -6.79
CA PHE A 23 -6.07 -1.27 -5.56
C PHE A 23 -5.15 -2.46 -5.78
N ILE A 24 -4.00 -2.44 -5.11
CA ILE A 24 -3.00 -3.52 -5.14
C ILE A 24 -3.22 -4.43 -3.94
N GLU A 25 -3.15 -5.75 -4.14
CA GLU A 25 -3.27 -6.72 -3.04
C GLU A 25 -1.90 -7.19 -2.54
N HIS A 26 -0.90 -7.26 -3.42
CA HIS A 26 0.40 -7.86 -3.12
C HIS A 26 1.51 -6.82 -3.03
N ARG A 27 2.57 -7.18 -2.30
CA ARG A 27 3.83 -6.44 -2.33
C ARG A 27 4.63 -6.78 -3.58
N GLU A 28 5.54 -5.86 -3.91
CA GLU A 28 6.53 -6.04 -4.97
C GLU A 28 5.94 -6.25 -6.37
N THR A 29 4.67 -5.89 -6.59
CA THR A 29 4.00 -6.00 -7.88
C THR A 29 4.72 -5.10 -8.91
N PRO A 30 5.33 -5.64 -9.97
CA PRO A 30 6.17 -4.83 -10.85
C PRO A 30 5.36 -3.86 -11.73
N PHE A 31 5.91 -2.67 -11.96
CA PHE A 31 5.33 -1.69 -12.87
C PHE A 31 6.17 -1.56 -14.15
N TYR A 32 5.53 -1.68 -15.32
CA TYR A 32 6.20 -1.85 -16.61
C TYR A 32 6.05 -0.64 -17.53
N LEU A 33 7.00 -0.45 -18.44
CA LEU A 33 6.96 0.65 -19.43
C LEU A 33 5.92 0.39 -20.53
N SER A 34 5.51 -0.86 -20.73
CA SER A 34 4.55 -1.28 -21.75
C SER A 34 3.79 -2.53 -21.27
N PRO A 35 2.69 -2.96 -21.92
CA PRO A 35 1.97 -4.19 -21.58
C PRO A 35 2.72 -5.46 -22.06
N ASP A 36 4.02 -5.53 -21.77
CA ASP A 36 4.94 -6.62 -22.07
C ASP A 36 6.07 -6.60 -21.04
N LYS A 37 6.22 -7.72 -20.30
CA LYS A 37 7.21 -7.89 -19.24
C LYS A 37 8.66 -7.73 -19.74
N ASN A 38 8.91 -7.94 -21.03
CA ASN A 38 10.25 -7.92 -21.61
C ASN A 38 10.71 -6.52 -22.05
N LYS A 39 9.82 -5.52 -22.04
CA LYS A 39 10.11 -4.15 -22.49
C LYS A 39 10.64 -3.23 -21.38
N GLY A 40 10.90 -3.78 -20.19
CA GLY A 40 11.49 -3.08 -19.07
C GLY A 40 10.47 -2.56 -18.05
N LYS A 41 10.99 -2.20 -16.88
CA LYS A 41 10.23 -1.71 -15.73
C LYS A 41 10.33 -0.18 -15.62
N VAL A 42 9.30 0.44 -15.07
CA VAL A 42 9.28 1.86 -14.72
C VAL A 42 10.38 2.12 -13.68
N ILE A 43 11.15 3.19 -13.86
CA ILE A 43 12.17 3.59 -12.90
C ILE A 43 11.50 4.37 -11.76
N ASN A 44 11.81 4.00 -10.52
CA ASN A 44 11.49 4.80 -9.36
C ASN A 44 12.49 5.96 -9.27
N ALA A 45 12.14 7.11 -9.84
CA ALA A 45 13.04 8.25 -9.96
C ALA A 45 13.49 8.76 -8.57
N THR A 46 12.59 8.74 -7.60
CA THR A 46 12.87 9.22 -6.23
C THR A 46 13.87 8.31 -5.52
N ALA A 47 13.61 7.00 -5.45
CA ALA A 47 14.51 6.06 -4.81
C ALA A 47 15.86 6.00 -5.54
N SER A 48 15.84 6.01 -6.88
CA SER A 48 17.07 5.95 -7.66
C SER A 48 18.00 7.13 -7.38
N ARG A 49 17.42 8.33 -7.23
CA ARG A 49 18.16 9.54 -6.86
C ARG A 49 18.73 9.47 -5.45
N VAL A 50 17.93 9.03 -4.47
CA VAL A 50 18.34 8.98 -3.05
C VAL A 50 19.40 7.92 -2.81
N LEU A 51 19.23 6.74 -3.40
CA LEU A 51 20.10 5.58 -3.20
C LEU A 51 21.28 5.51 -4.17
N ARG A 52 21.32 6.42 -5.17
CA ARG A 52 22.37 6.52 -6.19
C ARG A 52 22.58 5.22 -6.99
N ALA A 53 21.50 4.49 -7.22
CA ALA A 53 21.45 3.27 -8.03
C ALA A 53 20.13 3.22 -8.80
N THR A 54 20.05 2.45 -9.88
CA THR A 54 18.77 2.28 -10.58
C THR A 54 17.85 1.39 -9.76
N HIS A 55 16.76 1.97 -9.26
CA HIS A 55 15.69 1.24 -8.61
C HIS A 55 14.43 1.29 -9.47
N TYR A 56 13.79 0.14 -9.64
CA TYR A 56 12.54 0.04 -10.37
C TYR A 56 11.34 0.30 -9.46
N ARG A 57 10.23 0.75 -10.05
CA ARG A 57 8.98 0.95 -9.34
C ARG A 57 8.29 -0.39 -9.16
N GLU A 58 8.15 -0.76 -7.91
CA GLU A 58 7.27 -1.83 -7.45
C GLU A 58 6.10 -1.20 -6.71
N LEU A 59 4.92 -1.75 -6.96
CA LEU A 59 3.67 -1.35 -6.36
C LEU A 59 3.45 -2.18 -5.09
N TRP A 60 2.74 -1.59 -4.13
CA TRP A 60 2.43 -2.22 -2.85
C TRP A 60 1.01 -1.86 -2.40
N PRO A 61 0.41 -2.58 -1.44
CA PRO A 61 -1.01 -2.41 -1.08
C PRO A 61 -1.36 -1.02 -0.55
N ALA A 62 -0.39 -0.28 -0.01
CA ALA A 62 -0.56 1.11 0.38
C ALA A 62 -0.63 2.12 -0.79
N MET A 63 -0.53 1.66 -2.05
CA MET A 63 -0.71 2.50 -3.24
C MET A 63 -2.11 2.33 -3.85
N VAL A 64 -2.61 3.42 -4.45
CA VAL A 64 -3.81 3.40 -5.30
C VAL A 64 -3.48 3.95 -6.67
N LEU A 65 -4.00 3.29 -7.70
CA LEU A 65 -3.82 3.67 -9.10
C LEU A 65 -5.09 4.30 -9.68
N SER A 66 -4.93 5.26 -10.59
CA SER A 66 -5.98 5.73 -11.49
C SER A 66 -5.78 5.11 -12.86
N GLY A 67 -6.78 4.37 -13.36
CA GLY A 67 -6.73 3.81 -14.70
C GLY A 67 -6.68 4.91 -15.77
N LEU A 68 -5.94 4.62 -16.84
CA LEU A 68 -5.82 5.47 -18.03
C LEU A 68 -6.25 4.71 -19.27
N CYS A 69 -5.59 3.57 -19.53
CA CYS A 69 -5.81 2.71 -20.68
C CYS A 69 -5.76 1.25 -20.28
N GLU A 70 -6.42 0.37 -21.02
CA GLU A 70 -6.37 -1.07 -20.75
C GLU A 70 -6.30 -1.92 -22.02
N THR A 71 -5.65 -3.07 -21.90
CA THR A 71 -5.77 -4.21 -22.82
C THR A 71 -6.51 -5.34 -22.08
N PRO A 72 -6.71 -6.54 -22.65
CA PRO A 72 -7.35 -7.64 -21.93
C PRO A 72 -6.67 -7.95 -20.58
N ASP A 73 -5.34 -8.04 -20.57
CA ASP A 73 -4.57 -8.50 -19.39
C ASP A 73 -3.86 -7.38 -18.63
N TRP A 74 -3.79 -6.18 -19.20
CA TRP A 74 -2.98 -5.09 -18.64
C TRP A 74 -3.78 -3.81 -18.41
N LEU A 75 -3.38 -3.08 -17.38
CA LEU A 75 -3.85 -1.73 -17.08
C LEU A 75 -2.67 -0.77 -17.14
N GLN A 76 -2.78 0.26 -17.99
CA GLN A 76 -1.97 1.47 -17.85
C GLN A 76 -2.62 2.37 -16.80
N ALA A 77 -1.83 2.77 -15.81
CA ALA A 77 -2.35 3.57 -14.72
C ALA A 77 -1.32 4.60 -14.23
N LYS A 78 -1.80 5.56 -13.45
CA LYS A 78 -0.98 6.51 -12.69
C LYS A 78 -1.09 6.22 -11.21
N ILE A 79 0.01 6.29 -10.46
CA ILE A 79 -0.03 6.20 -8.99
C ILE A 79 -0.56 7.53 -8.44
N ILE A 80 -1.70 7.50 -7.75
CA ILE A 80 -2.42 8.69 -7.24
C ILE A 80 -2.53 8.76 -5.72
N GLU A 81 -2.21 7.67 -5.02
CA GLU A 81 -2.14 7.62 -3.57
C GLU A 81 -0.99 6.71 -3.16
N ALA A 82 -0.26 7.07 -2.09
CA ALA A 82 0.75 6.25 -1.45
C ALA A 82 0.72 6.49 0.06
N ASP A 83 0.72 5.42 0.85
CA ASP A 83 0.57 5.45 2.32
C ASP A 83 -0.67 6.25 2.75
N GLY A 84 -1.68 6.21 1.88
CA GLY A 84 -2.93 6.90 2.04
C GLY A 84 -2.88 8.43 1.93
N SER A 85 -1.80 8.97 1.40
CA SER A 85 -1.67 10.38 1.04
C SER A 85 -1.79 10.55 -0.48
N PRO A 86 -2.46 11.60 -0.98
CA PRO A 86 -2.50 11.89 -2.40
C PRO A 86 -1.08 12.12 -2.95
N VAL A 87 -0.78 11.50 -4.09
CA VAL A 87 0.47 11.69 -4.82
C VAL A 87 0.16 11.85 -6.31
N ASP A 88 1.16 12.25 -7.09
CA ASP A 88 1.06 12.31 -8.54
C ASP A 88 2.34 11.76 -9.15
N TRP A 89 2.48 10.43 -9.08
CA TRP A 89 3.73 9.74 -9.40
C TRP A 89 3.69 9.09 -10.78
N GLU A 90 4.62 8.16 -11.02
CA GLU A 90 4.89 7.58 -12.33
C GLU A 90 3.65 6.91 -12.96
N ILE A 91 3.65 6.86 -14.30
CA ILE A 91 2.70 6.12 -15.12
C ILE A 91 3.38 4.86 -15.63
N GLY A 92 2.64 3.77 -15.70
CA GLY A 92 3.13 2.48 -16.15
C GLY A 92 2.01 1.47 -16.37
N TRP A 93 2.41 0.26 -16.72
CA TRP A 93 1.55 -0.88 -16.99
C TRP A 93 1.69 -1.93 -15.89
N VAL A 94 0.58 -2.50 -15.47
CA VAL A 94 0.49 -3.57 -14.48
C VAL A 94 -0.51 -4.62 -14.97
N GLU A 95 -0.29 -5.89 -14.63
CA GLU A 95 -1.21 -6.96 -14.99
C GLU A 95 -2.49 -6.86 -14.15
N LYS A 96 -3.65 -7.03 -14.79
CA LYS A 96 -4.94 -6.84 -14.12
C LYS A 96 -5.20 -7.86 -13.01
N HIS A 97 -4.59 -9.05 -13.05
CA HIS A 97 -4.80 -10.06 -12.02
C HIS A 97 -4.24 -9.63 -10.65
N GLU A 98 -3.26 -8.73 -10.64
CA GLU A 98 -2.66 -8.09 -9.46
C GLU A 98 -3.56 -7.01 -8.84
N LEU A 99 -4.65 -6.64 -9.53
CA LEU A 99 -5.49 -5.50 -9.19
C LEU A 99 -6.87 -5.91 -8.69
N ARG A 100 -7.45 -5.00 -7.91
CA ARG A 100 -8.88 -4.97 -7.60
C ARG A 100 -9.47 -3.63 -7.93
N THR A 101 -10.74 -3.62 -8.35
CA THR A 101 -11.53 -2.40 -8.58
C THR A 101 -12.20 -1.90 -7.30
N ASN A 102 -12.19 -2.70 -6.23
CA ASN A 102 -12.74 -2.36 -4.93
C ASN A 102 -11.68 -2.58 -3.85
N ALA A 103 -11.58 -1.65 -2.91
CA ALA A 103 -10.77 -1.84 -1.72
C ALA A 103 -11.31 -3.00 -0.87
N SER A 104 -10.41 -3.84 -0.37
CA SER A 104 -10.71 -4.89 0.61
C SER A 104 -11.27 -4.29 1.91
N SER A 105 -11.93 -5.11 2.73
CA SER A 105 -12.38 -4.70 4.08
C SER A 105 -11.20 -4.26 4.95
N GLU A 106 -10.06 -4.93 4.82
CA GLU A 106 -8.81 -4.62 5.52
C GLU A 106 -8.27 -3.26 5.12
N TYR A 107 -8.18 -2.97 3.81
CA TYR A 107 -7.79 -1.66 3.31
C TYR A 107 -8.72 -0.56 3.85
N LYS A 108 -10.04 -0.80 3.80
CA LYS A 108 -11.04 0.15 4.32
C LYS A 108 -10.92 0.37 5.83
N ALA A 109 -10.49 -0.64 6.58
CA ALA A 109 -10.19 -0.52 8.00
C ALA A 109 -8.86 0.21 8.28
N GLY A 110 -8.03 0.44 7.26
CA GLY A 110 -6.72 1.09 7.37
C GLY A 110 -5.53 0.13 7.41
N LEU A 111 -5.74 -1.18 7.21
CA LEU A 111 -4.66 -2.14 7.09
C LEU A 111 -4.14 -2.16 5.64
N LEU A 112 -3.01 -1.50 5.42
CA LEU A 112 -2.33 -1.38 4.12
C LEU A 112 -1.09 -2.28 4.01
N TRP A 113 -0.90 -3.12 5.01
CA TRP A 113 0.20 -4.06 5.12
C TRP A 113 -0.23 -5.43 4.59
N ASP A 114 0.40 -5.90 3.51
CA ASP A 114 0.33 -7.31 3.09
C ASP A 114 1.18 -8.18 4.04
N ILE A 115 0.53 -8.62 5.13
CA ILE A 115 1.11 -9.52 6.13
C ILE A 115 1.29 -10.92 5.54
N ASP A 116 0.38 -11.34 4.67
CA ASP A 116 0.34 -12.68 4.12
C ASP A 116 1.54 -12.95 3.20
N GLY A 117 2.05 -11.91 2.52
CA GLY A 117 3.26 -11.92 1.70
C GLY A 117 4.60 -11.79 2.44
N GLU A 118 4.63 -11.64 3.76
CA GLU A 118 5.91 -11.44 4.50
C GLU A 118 6.66 -12.76 4.74
N ASP A 119 7.84 -12.94 4.18
CA ASP A 119 8.62 -14.17 4.37
C ASP A 119 9.19 -14.32 5.79
N ASP A 120 9.38 -13.20 6.48
CA ASP A 120 9.95 -13.20 7.82
C ASP A 120 9.01 -13.82 8.86
N PHE A 121 7.71 -13.97 8.60
CA PHE A 121 6.73 -14.48 9.56
C PHE A 121 6.25 -15.89 9.23
N THR A 122 6.12 -16.74 10.26
CA THR A 122 5.43 -18.03 10.12
C THR A 122 3.94 -17.81 9.83
N THR A 123 3.27 -18.82 9.27
CA THR A 123 1.81 -18.77 9.01
C THR A 123 0.99 -18.43 10.25
N GLN A 124 1.36 -18.99 11.41
CA GLN A 124 0.70 -18.69 12.67
C GLN A 124 0.95 -17.24 13.09
N GLU A 125 2.15 -16.73 12.83
CA GLU A 125 2.48 -15.33 13.12
C GLU A 125 1.68 -14.36 12.26
N LYS A 126 1.56 -14.64 10.96
CA LYS A 126 0.77 -13.84 10.03
C LYS A 126 -0.69 -13.72 10.48
N ALA A 127 -1.29 -14.84 10.86
CA ALA A 127 -2.68 -14.87 11.32
C ALA A 127 -2.91 -13.98 12.55
N PHE A 128 -2.06 -14.12 13.59
CA PHE A 128 -2.23 -13.29 14.79
C PHE A 128 -1.88 -11.82 14.52
N LEU A 129 -0.85 -11.52 13.71
CA LEU A 129 -0.47 -10.14 13.37
C LEU A 129 -1.61 -9.40 12.66
N LYS A 130 -2.31 -10.10 11.77
CA LYS A 130 -3.47 -9.58 11.06
C LYS A 130 -4.61 -9.24 12.01
N GLU A 131 -4.92 -10.14 12.95
CA GLU A 131 -5.90 -9.89 14.00
C GLU A 131 -5.49 -8.69 14.88
N ALA A 132 -4.24 -8.68 15.34
CA ALA A 132 -3.69 -7.62 16.17
C ALA A 132 -3.78 -6.25 15.49
N ALA A 133 -3.37 -6.16 14.22
CA ALA A 133 -3.37 -4.93 13.46
C ALA A 133 -4.79 -4.36 13.30
N LEU A 134 -5.78 -5.21 13.01
CA LEU A 134 -7.19 -4.80 12.94
C LEU A 134 -7.73 -4.36 14.30
N MET A 135 -7.34 -5.05 15.39
CA MET A 135 -7.69 -4.62 16.74
C MET A 135 -7.06 -3.26 17.09
N VAL A 136 -5.81 -3.03 16.70
CA VAL A 136 -5.11 -1.75 16.88
C VAL A 136 -5.89 -0.63 16.18
N LEU A 137 -6.23 -0.80 14.90
CA LEU A 137 -6.99 0.19 14.12
C LEU A 137 -8.36 0.50 14.76
N LYS A 138 -8.98 -0.50 15.41
CA LYS A 138 -10.25 -0.34 16.13
C LYS A 138 -10.11 0.36 17.48
N GLN A 139 -9.07 0.03 18.25
CA GLN A 139 -8.91 0.50 19.64
C GLN A 139 -8.16 1.83 19.75
N TYR A 140 -7.32 2.17 18.77
CA TYR A 140 -6.46 3.37 18.80
C TYR A 140 -6.93 4.37 17.74
N PRO A 141 -7.85 5.30 18.07
CA PRO A 141 -8.44 6.22 17.09
C PRO A 141 -7.43 7.18 16.43
N ASN A 142 -6.22 7.31 17.00
CA ASN A 142 -5.13 8.07 16.42
C ASN A 142 -4.31 7.28 15.39
N CYS A 143 -4.43 5.95 15.34
CA CYS A 143 -3.85 5.10 14.31
C CYS A 143 -4.79 5.09 13.11
N MET A 144 -4.48 5.87 12.08
CA MET A 144 -5.30 5.87 10.86
C MET A 144 -5.06 4.64 10.00
N ARG A 145 -3.78 4.26 9.86
CA ARG A 145 -3.34 3.24 8.93
C ARG A 145 -2.15 2.48 9.50
N ILE A 146 -2.06 1.20 9.15
CA ILE A 146 -0.90 0.36 9.42
C ILE A 146 -0.31 -0.05 8.08
N THR A 147 0.95 0.31 7.85
CA THR A 147 1.68 0.02 6.61
C THR A 147 2.76 -1.07 6.80
N SER A 148 3.18 -1.32 8.04
CA SER A 148 4.19 -2.32 8.36
C SER A 148 4.11 -2.77 9.83
N GLY A 149 4.80 -3.86 10.14
CA GLY A 149 5.04 -4.34 11.49
C GLY A 149 6.22 -5.32 11.56
N TYR A 150 6.80 -5.50 12.74
CA TYR A 150 8.02 -6.27 12.94
C TYR A 150 8.03 -7.00 14.30
N ARG A 151 8.89 -8.01 14.44
CA ARG A 151 9.26 -8.57 15.74
C ARG A 151 10.05 -7.55 16.55
N SER A 152 9.89 -7.57 17.86
CA SER A 152 10.77 -6.87 18.77
C SER A 152 12.14 -7.53 18.76
N GLY A 153 13.19 -6.76 18.48
CA GLY A 153 14.58 -7.21 18.65
C GLY A 153 15.00 -7.33 20.13
N HIS A 154 14.21 -6.79 21.06
CA HIS A 154 14.57 -6.72 22.48
C HIS A 154 13.81 -7.71 23.37
N LYS A 155 12.66 -8.22 22.91
CA LYS A 155 11.81 -9.10 23.71
C LYS A 155 11.17 -10.18 22.84
N LEU A 156 11.47 -11.43 23.15
CA LEU A 156 10.91 -12.57 22.44
C LEU A 156 9.37 -12.60 22.54
N GLY A 157 8.69 -13.00 21.46
CA GLY A 157 7.23 -13.07 21.40
C GLY A 157 6.52 -11.72 21.45
N HIS A 158 7.25 -10.61 21.29
CA HIS A 158 6.68 -9.27 21.17
C HIS A 158 6.85 -8.74 19.75
N TYR A 159 5.88 -7.96 19.34
CA TYR A 159 5.75 -7.41 18.00
C TYR A 159 5.36 -5.95 18.11
N TYR A 160 5.51 -5.22 17.02
CA TYR A 160 4.88 -3.92 16.87
C TYR A 160 4.35 -3.72 15.47
N VAL A 161 3.33 -2.86 15.38
CA VAL A 161 2.87 -2.27 14.12
C VAL A 161 3.21 -0.79 14.08
N THR A 162 3.51 -0.28 12.89
CA THR A 162 3.74 1.13 12.64
C THR A 162 2.43 1.79 12.20
N CYS A 163 1.93 2.69 13.04
CA CYS A 163 0.72 3.45 12.78
C CYS A 163 1.04 4.81 12.18
N THR A 164 0.38 5.16 11.08
CA THR A 164 0.33 6.54 10.58
C THR A 164 -0.67 7.33 11.44
N ALA A 165 -0.23 8.47 11.98
CA ALA A 165 -1.02 9.25 12.93
C ALA A 165 -2.08 10.11 12.22
N LYS A 166 -3.28 10.25 12.83
CA LYS A 166 -4.39 11.04 12.28
C LYS A 166 -4.11 12.53 12.16
N ASN A 167 -3.39 13.10 13.13
CA ASN A 167 -3.04 14.52 13.24
C ASN A 167 -1.97 14.71 14.34
N GLY A 168 -0.87 13.95 14.27
CA GLY A 168 0.16 13.93 15.31
C GLY A 168 1.29 14.95 15.09
N LEU A 169 1.92 15.38 16.19
CA LEU A 169 3.25 16.06 16.16
C LEU A 169 4.33 15.19 15.48
N LEU A 170 4.10 13.88 15.38
CA LEU A 170 4.93 12.92 14.67
C LEU A 170 4.07 12.19 13.62
N PRO A 171 4.60 11.93 12.41
CA PRO A 171 3.85 11.32 11.31
C PRO A 171 3.52 9.84 11.56
N PHE A 172 4.27 9.17 12.43
CA PHE A 172 4.09 7.76 12.77
C PHE A 172 4.40 7.47 14.25
N PHE A 173 3.85 6.36 14.76
CA PHE A 173 4.16 5.82 16.08
C PHE A 173 3.99 4.29 16.09
N ASN A 174 4.65 3.61 17.03
CA ASN A 174 4.61 2.15 17.13
C ASN A 174 3.66 1.73 18.24
N ILE A 175 2.87 0.70 17.98
CA ILE A 175 2.08 0.02 19.01
C ILE A 175 2.65 -1.37 19.21
N TRP A 176 3.07 -1.65 20.43
CA TRP A 176 3.68 -2.90 20.85
C TRP A 176 2.65 -3.81 21.51
N PHE A 177 2.75 -5.09 21.18
CA PHE A 177 1.86 -6.13 21.68
C PHE A 177 2.55 -7.50 21.64
N SER A 178 1.97 -8.43 22.36
CA SER A 178 2.24 -9.86 22.34
C SER A 178 0.96 -10.62 21.99
N GLU A 179 1.08 -11.91 21.71
CA GLU A 179 -0.09 -12.76 21.45
C GLU A 179 -1.02 -12.83 22.69
N ASP A 180 -0.46 -12.75 23.90
CA ASP A 180 -1.22 -12.76 25.15
C ASP A 180 -2.03 -11.48 25.36
N ASP A 181 -1.58 -10.33 24.85
CA ASP A 181 -2.32 -9.07 24.94
C ASP A 181 -3.64 -9.17 24.17
N ILE A 182 -3.62 -9.83 23.01
CA ILE A 182 -4.79 -10.11 22.17
C ILE A 182 -5.75 -11.04 22.90
N LYS A 183 -5.25 -12.18 23.40
CA LYS A 183 -6.05 -13.22 24.08
C LYS A 183 -6.68 -12.75 25.38
N SER A 184 -5.96 -11.92 26.14
CA SER A 184 -6.42 -11.43 27.45
C SER A 184 -7.29 -10.18 27.37
N GLY A 185 -7.43 -9.57 26.18
CA GLY A 185 -8.14 -8.30 26.00
C GLY A 185 -7.48 -7.12 26.73
N LYS A 186 -6.23 -7.26 27.17
CA LYS A 186 -5.44 -6.15 27.73
C LYS A 186 -5.08 -5.20 26.61
N GLY A 187 -5.26 -3.90 26.85
CA GLY A 187 -4.91 -2.86 25.87
C GLY A 187 -3.43 -2.88 25.50
N PHE A 188 -3.11 -2.54 24.26
CA PHE A 188 -1.76 -2.48 23.74
C PHE A 188 -0.96 -1.28 24.30
N SER A 189 0.37 -1.30 24.12
CA SER A 189 1.23 -0.19 24.58
C SER A 189 1.72 0.64 23.40
N ALA A 190 1.40 1.94 23.38
CA ALA A 190 1.85 2.86 22.34
C ALA A 190 3.17 3.52 22.75
N SER A 191 4.14 3.56 21.85
CA SER A 191 5.39 4.32 22.00
C SER A 191 5.56 5.29 20.83
N TYR A 192 5.89 6.54 21.15
CA TYR A 192 6.21 7.56 20.16
C TYR A 192 7.72 7.62 19.94
N PRO A 193 8.20 7.83 18.70
CA PRO A 193 9.60 8.13 18.46
C PRO A 193 10.06 9.28 19.36
N SER A 194 11.15 9.10 20.09
CA SER A 194 11.79 10.19 20.84
C SER A 194 12.34 11.22 19.85
N LYS A 195 12.08 12.51 20.11
CA LYS A 195 12.61 13.64 19.33
C LYS A 195 14.13 13.69 19.34
#